data_AF-A0A662S7T9-F1
#
_entry.id   AF-A0A662S7T9-F1
#
_cell.length_a   1.000
_cell.length_b   1.000
_cell.length_c   1.000
_cell.angle_alpha   90.00
_cell.angle_beta   90.00
_cell.angle_gamma   90.00
#
_symmetry.space_group_name_H-M   'P 1'
#
loop_
_entity.id
_entity.type
_entity.pdbx_description
1 polymer ?
#
loop_
_entity_poly.entity_id
_entity_poly.type
_entity_poly.pdbx_seq_one_letter_code
_entity_poly.pdbx_strand_id
1 'polypeptide(L)'
;MTDKGDLLGPKKLTRYERTRIIAFRAQQIAAGSPLFLKDEEIPEGVTDPVELAELELKLGRLPVKLVRRVLQREVVIDLDDLLG
;
A
#
# COMPACT_ATOMS: atom_id res chain seq x y z
N MET A 1 2.07 -15.30 -13.73
CA MET A 1 0.72 -15.53 -13.18
C MET A 1 0.90 -16.38 -11.94
N THR A 2 1.01 -15.73 -10.78
CA THR A 2 1.13 -16.46 -9.51
C THR A 2 -0.26 -17.00 -9.20
N ASP A 3 -0.34 -18.31 -9.02
CA ASP A 3 -1.57 -19.04 -8.75
C ASP A 3 -2.30 -18.39 -7.54
N LYS A 4 -3.55 -17.94 -7.71
CA LYS A 4 -4.37 -17.28 -6.66
C LYS A 4 -4.59 -18.17 -5.40
N GLY A 5 -4.07 -19.40 -5.42
CA GLY A 5 -4.12 -20.39 -4.37
C GLY A 5 -2.98 -20.35 -3.34
N ASP A 6 -1.82 -19.77 -3.62
CA ASP A 6 -0.64 -19.86 -2.72
C ASP A 6 -0.24 -18.53 -2.07
N LEU A 7 -1.24 -17.76 -1.62
CA LEU A 7 -0.99 -16.59 -0.78
C LEU A 7 -0.55 -17.07 0.61
N LEU A 8 0.64 -16.66 1.04
CA LEU A 8 1.09 -16.90 2.41
C LEU A 8 0.26 -16.01 3.35
N GLY A 9 -0.67 -16.60 4.12
CA GLY A 9 -1.51 -15.86 5.06
C GLY A 9 -2.84 -15.34 4.46
N PRO A 10 -3.49 -14.34 5.09
CA PRO A 10 -4.85 -13.93 4.74
C PRO A 10 -4.92 -13.21 3.38
N LYS A 11 -6.02 -13.39 2.63
CA LYS A 11 -6.28 -12.71 1.34
C LYS A 11 -6.70 -11.23 1.47
N LYS A 12 -6.20 -10.56 2.50
CA LYS A 12 -6.44 -9.15 2.79
C LYS A 12 -5.21 -8.54 3.45
N LEU A 13 -5.08 -7.22 3.38
CA LEU A 13 -4.10 -6.50 4.19
C LEU A 13 -4.37 -6.71 5.68
N THR A 14 -3.35 -7.12 6.39
CA THR A 14 -3.35 -7.07 7.85
C THR A 14 -3.22 -5.61 8.32
N ARG A 15 -3.66 -5.33 9.55
CA ARG A 15 -3.47 -4.01 10.18
C ARG A 15 -2.01 -3.55 10.15
N TYR A 16 -1.07 -4.48 10.35
CA TYR A 16 0.36 -4.19 10.39
C TYR A 16 0.92 -3.85 9.01
N GLU A 17 0.53 -4.60 7.98
CA GLU A 17 0.90 -4.31 6.60
C GLU A 17 0.36 -2.96 6.15
N ARG A 18 -0.92 -2.70 6.44
CA ARG A 18 -1.54 -1.39 6.16
C ARG A 18 -0.76 -0.25 6.82
N THR A 19 -0.50 -0.35 8.13
CA THR A 19 0.26 0.68 8.85
C THR A 19 1.67 0.85 8.27
N ARG A 20 2.35 -0.25 7.91
CA ARG A 20 3.71 -0.18 7.34
C ARG A 20 3.74 0.50 5.98
N ILE A 21 2.77 0.22 5.12
CA ILE A 21 2.64 0.86 3.79
C ILE A 21 2.40 2.36 3.96
N ILE A 22 1.45 2.75 4.82
CA ILE A 22 1.16 4.17 5.09
C ILE A 22 2.41 4.87 5.63
N ALA A 23 3.07 4.30 6.64
CA ALA A 23 4.26 4.90 7.24
C ALA A 23 5.41 5.08 6.22
N PHE A 24 5.68 4.05 5.42
CA PHE A 24 6.69 4.13 4.38
C PHE A 24 6.33 5.16 3.31
N ARG A 25 5.06 5.20 2.89
CA ARG A 25 4.62 6.14 1.86
C ARG A 25 4.60 7.59 2.36
N ALA A 26 4.15 7.83 3.58
CA ALA A 26 4.20 9.15 4.21
C ALA A 26 5.64 9.70 4.26
N GLN A 27 6.63 8.83 4.55
CA GLN A 27 8.04 9.21 4.48
C GLN A 27 8.48 9.62 3.07
N GLN A 28 8.04 8.91 2.04
CA GLN A 28 8.33 9.28 0.66
C GLN A 28 7.74 10.64 0.29
N ILE A 29 6.49 10.89 0.66
CA ILE A 29 5.79 12.16 0.42
C ILE A 29 6.51 13.30 1.14
N ALA A 30 6.86 13.10 2.42
CA ALA A 30 7.61 14.07 3.20
C ALA A 30 9.01 14.37 2.60
N ALA A 31 9.60 13.40 1.91
CA ALA A 31 10.86 13.57 1.18
C ALA A 31 10.69 14.20 -0.22
N GLY A 32 9.47 14.61 -0.60
CA GLY A 32 9.19 15.26 -1.89
C GLY A 32 8.86 14.29 -3.03
N SER A 33 8.56 13.02 -2.74
CA SER A 33 8.06 12.09 -3.75
C SER A 33 6.71 12.56 -4.30
N PRO A 34 6.48 12.50 -5.63
CA PRO A 34 5.20 12.89 -6.22
C PRO A 34 4.07 11.98 -5.75
N LEU A 35 2.86 12.54 -5.66
CA LEU A 35 1.64 11.79 -5.35
C LEU A 35 1.16 11.00 -6.58
N PHE A 36 0.55 9.84 -6.32
CA PHE A 36 -0.14 9.00 -7.31
C PHE A 36 -1.65 9.31 -7.36
N LEU A 37 -2.02 10.52 -6.99
CA LEU A 37 -3.39 11.05 -7.01
C LEU A 37 -3.49 12.16 -8.06
N LYS A 38 -4.68 12.34 -8.61
CA LYS A 38 -5.03 13.54 -9.38
C LYS A 38 -5.42 14.67 -8.43
N ASP A 39 -5.32 15.91 -8.91
CA ASP A 39 -5.67 17.10 -8.12
C ASP A 39 -7.13 17.05 -7.63
N GLU A 40 -8.05 16.47 -8.41
CA GLU A 40 -9.47 16.35 -8.01
C GLU A 40 -9.71 15.27 -6.95
N GLU A 41 -8.76 14.35 -6.75
CA GLU A 41 -8.85 13.28 -5.75
C GLU A 41 -8.37 13.76 -4.37
N ILE A 42 -7.63 14.87 -4.30
CA ILE A 42 -7.06 15.44 -3.06
C ILE A 42 -8.07 16.43 -2.45
N PRO A 43 -8.59 16.18 -1.24
CA PRO A 43 -9.50 17.12 -0.59
C PRO A 43 -8.80 18.45 -0.28
N GLU A 44 -9.55 19.55 -0.39
CA GLU A 44 -9.03 20.89 -0.11
C GLU A 44 -8.44 20.98 1.32
N GLY A 45 -7.21 21.49 1.41
CA GLY A 45 -6.51 21.70 2.68
C GLY A 45 -5.76 20.48 3.22
N VAL A 46 -5.86 19.30 2.59
CA VAL A 46 -5.08 18.12 2.98
C VAL A 46 -3.64 18.27 2.50
N THR A 47 -2.73 18.46 3.45
CA THR A 47 -1.28 18.57 3.18
C THR A 47 -0.45 17.60 4.03
N ASP A 48 -1.07 16.92 4.98
CA ASP A 48 -0.37 15.97 5.84
C ASP A 48 0.06 14.73 5.04
N PRO A 49 1.35 14.35 5.06
CA PRO A 49 1.86 13.19 4.32
C PRO A 49 1.21 11.86 4.70
N VAL A 50 0.75 11.71 5.96
CA VAL A 50 0.09 10.48 6.41
C VAL A 50 -1.31 10.42 5.83
N GLU A 51 -2.08 11.50 5.89
CA GLU A 51 -3.41 11.58 5.28
C GLU A 51 -3.36 11.34 3.76
N LEU A 52 -2.38 11.91 3.06
CA LEU A 52 -2.18 11.70 1.63
C LEU A 52 -1.81 10.24 1.30
N ALA A 53 -0.94 9.62 2.11
CA ALA A 53 -0.59 8.20 1.96
C ALA A 53 -1.79 7.27 2.23
N GLU A 54 -2.63 7.61 3.20
CA GLU A 54 -3.86 6.87 3.48
C GLU A 54 -4.85 6.94 2.32
N LEU A 55 -4.97 8.11 1.70
CA LEU A 55 -5.81 8.36 0.54
C LEU A 55 -5.33 7.59 -0.69
N GLU A 56 -4.04 7.61 -0.99
CA GLU A 56 -3.44 6.80 -2.06
C GLU A 56 -3.69 5.31 -1.88
N LEU A 57 -3.53 4.81 -0.65
CA LEU A 57 -3.79 3.41 -0.33
C LEU A 57 -5.27 3.06 -0.42
N LYS A 58 -6.17 3.97 -0.01
CA LYS A 58 -7.63 3.78 -0.09
C LYS A 58 -8.11 3.72 -1.54
N LEU A 59 -7.49 4.49 -2.43
CA LEU A 59 -7.80 4.52 -3.86
C LEU A 59 -7.06 3.45 -4.68
N GLY A 60 -6.21 2.63 -4.03
CA GLY A 60 -5.45 1.58 -4.72
C GLY A 60 -4.47 2.11 -5.76
N ARG A 61 -3.89 3.30 -5.52
CA ARG A 61 -2.99 3.97 -6.47
C ARG A 61 -1.51 3.62 -6.30
N LEU A 62 -1.15 2.94 -5.22
CA LEU A 62 0.25 2.67 -4.86
C LEU A 62 0.83 1.49 -5.67
N PRO A 63 1.86 1.70 -6.50
CA PRO A 63 2.49 0.63 -7.27
C PRO A 63 3.51 -0.13 -6.40
N VAL A 64 3.07 -0.77 -5.32
CA VAL A 64 3.92 -1.50 -4.38
C VAL A 64 3.55 -2.98 -4.30
N LYS A 65 4.52 -3.81 -3.96
CA LYS A 65 4.32 -5.24 -3.70
C LYS A 65 4.61 -5.53 -2.23
N LEU A 66 3.88 -6.48 -1.67
CA LEU A 66 4.13 -7.01 -0.33
C LEU A 66 4.93 -8.29 -0.43
N VAL A 67 5.94 -8.40 0.42
CA VAL A 67 6.68 -9.65 0.62
C VAL A 67 6.27 -10.24 1.96
N ARG A 68 5.63 -11.40 1.93
CA ARG A 68 5.33 -12.17 3.13
C ARG A 68 6.34 -13.30 3.26
N ARG A 69 7.03 -13.34 4.40
CA ARG A 69 8.04 -14.36 4.72
C ARG A 69 7.64 -15.12 5.97
N VAL A 70 7.63 -16.45 5.89
CA VAL A 70 7.43 -17.35 7.03
C VAL A 70 8.44 -18.49 6.90
N LEU A 71 9.35 -18.60 7.87
CA LEU A 71 10.45 -19.58 7.87
C LEU A 71 11.26 -19.50 6.56
N GLN A 72 11.26 -20.58 5.76
CA GLN A 72 11.96 -20.67 4.47
C GLN A 72 11.06 -20.38 3.26
N ARG A 73 9.81 -19.96 3.46
CA ARG A 73 8.89 -19.59 2.38
C ARG A 73 8.80 -18.07 2.28
N GLU A 74 8.86 -17.58 1.05
CA GLU A 74 8.64 -16.19 0.69
C GLU A 74 7.67 -16.12 -0.48
N VAL A 75 6.67 -15.24 -0.37
CA VAL A 75 5.70 -14.97 -1.44
C VAL A 75 5.64 -13.46 -1.66
N VAL A 76 5.77 -13.08 -2.93
CA VAL A 76 5.54 -11.70 -3.38
C VAL A 76 4.09 -11.59 -3.83
N ILE A 77 3.38 -10.61 -3.30
CA ILE A 77 1.96 -10.37 -3.51
C ILE A 77 1.80 -8.95 -4.05
N ASP A 78 1.04 -8.79 -5.13
CA ASP A 78 0.68 -7.46 -5.62
C ASP A 78 -0.34 -6.82 -4.67
N LEU A 79 -0.18 -5.53 -4.35
CA LEU A 79 -1.07 -4.85 -3.40
C LEU A 79 -2.54 -4.94 -3.83
N ASP A 80 -2.80 -4.82 -5.13
CA ASP A 80 -4.13 -4.88 -5.73
C ASP A 80 -4.84 -6.21 -5.46
N ASP A 81 -4.09 -7.32 -5.31
CA ASP A 81 -4.67 -8.62 -4.97
C ASP A 81 -5.20 -8.69 -3.52
N LEU A 82 -4.82 -7.73 -2.67
CA LEU A 82 -5.19 -7.65 -1.25
C LEU A 82 -6.19 -6.52 -0.95
N LEU A 83 -6.43 -5.64 -1.91
CA LEU A 83 -7.45 -4.60 -1.88
C LEU A 83 -8.75 -5.21 -2.43
N GLY A 84 -9.55 -5.79 -1.53
CA GLY A 84 -10.81 -6.46 -1.85
C GLY A 84 -11.91 -5.50 -2.29
#